data_AF-A0A9D9Z144-F1
#
_entry.id   AF-A0A9D9Z144-F1
#
_cell.length_a   1.000
_cell.length_b   1.000
_cell.length_c   1.000
_cell.angle_alpha   90.00
_cell.angle_beta   90.00
_cell.angle_gamma   90.00
#
_symmetry.space_group_name_H-M   'P 1'
#
loop_
_entity.id
_entity.type
_entity.pdbx_description
1 polymer ?
#
loop_
_entity_poly.entity_id
_entity_poly.type
_entity_poly.pdbx_seq_one_letter_code
_entity_poly.pdbx_strand_id
1 'polypeptide(L)'
;MQKLNKKKNIDKLFLLFIFCIVLLNFCCSNSSDIKIYKGKINPSTKEINFKALPNGIFDINIEFEAPITASIIYKFSDQILEKKFKNTKTISANDIDLKKYHLSIKIYDTFGISSIDYKATFTRKTYWYQSRFESEPDDTQSFATVINILRYSPISLVGRINDIDDVDYYDINNESNLNMYCFLNVSTSSKSYDIKLIDPDSGKIINIDGTIPLMFQASSHYYLKISIAQKQSVSDALAFLPYTINLNPTDNLSNVSEFEPNDQKPNYLEIGRTVFGNLTQNDTDYFTFDITSEGFYKIIFSPSSASMYLTFITPFGIFYENIQISRAGSFKHLLLPAGNYRIKINTKDSNIFKKISYTLRIESDSPVFEIEPDDNMNNANEFTSFDTVTGTISWEYDIDIYQIYLEDDSNTLQISSDDPSINFTLQIYLENKLISTYNINGNFSNIPLPKGNIYIKIFTSSFLKEINYTILVEK
;
A
#
# COMPACT_ATOMS: atom_id res chain seq x y z
N MET A 1 6.44 69.55 8.15
CA MET A 1 6.52 69.20 6.71
C MET A 1 7.15 67.81 6.51
N GLN A 2 6.64 66.76 7.18
CA GLN A 2 7.27 65.42 7.19
C GLN A 2 6.29 64.22 7.12
N LYS A 3 5.00 64.46 6.84
CA LYS A 3 3.97 63.40 6.74
C LYS A 3 3.63 62.94 5.31
N LEU A 4 4.16 63.58 4.26
CA LEU A 4 3.80 63.23 2.87
C LEU A 4 4.71 62.19 2.19
N ASN A 5 5.87 61.83 2.74
CA ASN A 5 6.80 60.90 2.06
C ASN A 5 6.59 59.42 2.37
N LYS A 6 5.78 59.06 3.39
CA LYS A 6 5.57 57.65 3.76
C LYS A 6 4.57 56.93 2.84
N LYS A 7 3.62 57.65 2.26
CA LYS A 7 2.56 57.07 1.40
C LYS A 7 3.10 56.64 0.02
N LYS A 8 3.98 57.44 -0.58
CA LYS A 8 4.62 57.13 -1.88
C LYS A 8 5.49 55.87 -1.88
N ASN A 9 6.05 55.47 -0.73
CA ASN A 9 6.86 54.25 -0.64
C ASN A 9 6.01 52.99 -0.50
N ILE A 10 4.81 53.09 0.09
CA ILE A 10 3.87 51.95 0.18
C ILE A 10 3.26 51.67 -1.20
N ASP A 11 2.89 52.70 -1.96
CA ASP A 11 2.33 52.54 -3.30
C ASP A 11 3.36 51.91 -4.27
N LYS A 12 4.65 52.25 -4.14
CA LYS A 12 5.73 51.63 -4.93
C LYS A 12 6.01 50.19 -4.53
N LEU A 13 5.94 49.86 -3.25
CA LEU A 13 6.13 48.48 -2.76
C LEU A 13 4.95 47.59 -3.20
N PHE A 14 3.74 48.13 -3.19
CA PHE A 14 2.53 47.45 -3.65
C PHE A 14 2.54 47.22 -5.17
N LEU A 15 2.98 48.22 -5.96
CA LEU A 15 3.17 48.04 -7.40
C LEU A 15 4.26 47.01 -7.73
N LEU A 16 5.37 46.99 -6.98
CA LEU A 16 6.44 46.02 -7.17
C LEU A 16 5.99 44.60 -6.79
N PHE A 17 5.16 44.47 -5.75
CA PHE A 17 4.58 43.19 -5.34
C PHE A 17 3.56 42.65 -6.36
N ILE A 18 2.70 43.52 -6.91
CA ILE A 18 1.79 43.15 -8.02
C ILE A 18 2.61 42.77 -9.27
N PHE A 19 3.66 43.52 -9.60
CA PHE A 19 4.51 43.23 -10.75
C PHE A 19 5.26 41.89 -10.58
N CYS A 20 5.71 41.55 -9.37
CA CYS A 20 6.30 40.25 -9.05
C CYS A 20 5.28 39.11 -9.11
N ILE A 21 4.04 39.30 -8.65
CA ILE A 21 2.96 38.29 -8.77
C ILE A 21 2.58 38.06 -10.25
N VAL A 22 2.56 39.12 -11.07
CA VAL A 22 2.33 38.99 -12.51
C VAL A 22 3.50 38.30 -13.20
N LEU A 23 4.75 38.61 -12.85
CA LEU A 23 5.94 37.93 -13.39
C LEU A 23 6.08 36.47 -12.95
N LEU A 24 5.71 36.13 -11.70
CA LEU A 24 5.69 34.75 -11.21
C LEU A 24 4.61 33.91 -11.91
N ASN A 25 3.47 34.51 -12.25
CA ASN A 25 2.43 33.85 -13.04
C ASN A 25 2.82 33.68 -14.53
N PHE A 26 3.62 34.59 -15.10
CA PHE A 26 4.12 34.45 -16.47
C PHE A 26 5.30 33.47 -16.60
N CYS A 27 6.18 33.38 -15.59
CA CYS A 27 7.33 32.47 -15.59
C CYS A 27 7.00 31.02 -15.22
N CYS A 28 5.79 30.72 -14.74
CA CYS A 28 5.29 29.35 -14.54
C CYS A 28 4.33 28.87 -15.66
N SER A 29 4.37 29.50 -16.84
CA SER A 29 3.76 28.92 -18.04
C SER A 29 4.69 27.82 -18.58
N ASN A 30 4.64 26.65 -17.94
CA ASN A 30 5.24 25.43 -18.48
C ASN A 30 4.71 25.24 -19.90
N SER A 31 5.62 25.19 -20.89
CA SER A 31 5.28 25.02 -22.30
C SER A 31 4.34 23.83 -22.46
N SER A 32 3.09 24.05 -22.85
CA SER A 32 2.27 22.99 -23.41
C SER A 32 3.07 22.32 -24.52
N ASP A 33 3.26 21.00 -24.47
CA ASP A 33 3.89 20.25 -25.56
C ASP A 33 2.99 20.40 -26.80
N ILE A 34 3.25 21.42 -27.62
CA ILE A 34 2.56 21.64 -28.88
C ILE A 34 3.34 20.92 -29.96
N LYS A 35 2.73 19.93 -30.59
CA LYS A 35 3.25 19.33 -31.82
C LYS A 35 2.46 19.83 -33.02
N ILE A 36 3.16 20.34 -34.02
CA ILE A 36 2.56 20.81 -35.27
C ILE A 36 2.99 19.89 -36.40
N TYR A 37 2.02 19.33 -37.09
CA TYR A 37 2.22 18.59 -38.33
C TYR A 37 1.69 19.43 -39.48
N LYS A 38 2.52 19.59 -40.51
CA LYS A 38 2.12 20.18 -41.79
C LYS A 38 2.26 19.13 -42.87
N GLY A 39 1.31 19.09 -43.78
CA GLY A 39 1.37 18.15 -44.89
C GLY A 39 0.46 18.56 -46.03
N LYS A 40 0.54 17.78 -47.09
CA LYS A 40 -0.24 17.96 -48.31
C LYS A 40 -0.97 16.66 -48.60
N ILE A 41 -2.26 16.75 -48.85
CA ILE A 41 -3.09 15.57 -49.13
C ILE A 41 -3.44 15.57 -50.61
N ASN A 42 -3.23 14.42 -51.25
CA ASN A 42 -3.78 14.13 -52.57
C ASN A 42 -5.15 13.44 -52.39
N PRO A 43 -6.19 13.76 -53.16
CA PRO A 43 -7.46 13.05 -53.11
C PRO A 43 -7.36 11.53 -53.29
N SER A 44 -6.27 11.03 -53.90
CA SER A 44 -5.98 9.59 -53.98
C SER A 44 -5.61 8.97 -52.62
N THR A 45 -5.01 9.75 -51.71
CA THR A 45 -4.75 9.36 -50.32
C THR A 45 -5.98 9.64 -49.47
N LYS A 46 -6.87 8.65 -49.37
CA LYS A 46 -8.15 8.76 -48.65
C LYS A 46 -8.01 8.81 -47.12
N GLU A 47 -6.83 8.56 -46.56
CA GLU A 47 -6.62 8.50 -45.11
C GLU A 47 -5.25 9.09 -44.71
N ILE A 48 -5.25 9.96 -43.70
CA ILE A 48 -4.06 10.54 -43.08
C ILE A 48 -3.85 9.84 -41.74
N ASN A 49 -2.68 9.24 -41.55
CA ASN A 49 -2.31 8.56 -40.30
C ASN A 49 -1.25 9.38 -39.56
N PHE A 50 -1.53 9.77 -38.32
CA PHE A 50 -0.55 10.43 -37.47
C PHE A 50 0.25 9.38 -36.69
N LYS A 51 1.51 9.14 -37.06
CA LYS A 51 2.40 8.20 -36.36
C LYS A 51 3.08 8.86 -35.16
N ALA A 52 3.24 8.10 -34.07
CA ALA A 52 4.11 8.38 -32.93
C ALA A 52 3.81 9.68 -32.16
N LEU A 53 2.59 9.81 -31.65
CA LEU A 53 2.28 10.80 -30.62
C LEU A 53 2.66 10.22 -29.25
N PRO A 54 3.30 11.00 -28.35
CA PRO A 54 3.62 10.53 -27.02
C PRO A 54 2.34 10.32 -26.22
N ASN A 55 2.37 9.34 -25.32
CA ASN A 55 1.29 9.01 -24.41
C ASN A 55 0.73 10.25 -23.68
N GLY A 56 -0.56 10.54 -23.82
CA GLY A 56 -1.24 11.65 -23.15
C GLY A 56 -2.57 12.03 -23.78
N ILE A 57 -3.24 13.02 -23.18
CA ILE A 57 -4.50 13.58 -23.68
C ILE A 57 -4.22 14.86 -24.48
N PHE A 58 -4.88 15.03 -25.62
CA PHE A 58 -4.62 16.12 -26.55
C PHE A 58 -5.89 16.81 -27.02
N ASP A 59 -5.81 18.13 -27.16
CA ASP A 59 -6.68 18.87 -28.07
C ASP A 59 -6.04 18.87 -29.45
N ILE A 60 -6.85 18.53 -30.44
CA ILE A 60 -6.44 18.39 -31.82
C ILE A 60 -7.21 19.42 -32.62
N ASN A 61 -6.49 20.30 -33.30
CA ASN A 61 -7.07 21.24 -34.24
C ASN A 61 -6.41 21.09 -35.62
N ILE A 62 -7.23 20.87 -36.65
CA ILE A 62 -6.75 20.57 -37.99
C ILE A 62 -7.38 21.56 -38.96
N GLU A 63 -6.52 22.37 -39.57
CA GLU A 63 -6.90 23.41 -40.50
C GLU A 63 -6.52 23.01 -41.92
N PHE A 64 -7.44 23.14 -42.86
CA PHE A 64 -7.28 22.91 -44.28
C PHE A 64 -7.37 24.25 -45.02
N GLU A 65 -6.58 24.42 -46.09
CA GLU A 65 -6.62 25.67 -46.88
C GLU A 65 -7.97 25.87 -47.61
N ALA A 66 -8.65 24.77 -47.93
CA ALA A 66 -9.95 24.75 -48.58
C ALA A 66 -10.96 23.86 -47.84
N PRO A 67 -12.28 24.09 -47.99
CA PRO A 67 -13.29 23.24 -47.37
C PRO A 67 -13.23 21.81 -47.87
N ILE A 68 -13.45 20.84 -46.98
CA ILE A 68 -13.49 19.42 -47.32
C ILE A 68 -14.69 18.72 -46.67
N THR A 69 -15.01 17.52 -47.16
CA THR A 69 -15.81 16.55 -46.42
C THR A 69 -14.89 15.45 -45.90
N ALA A 70 -14.84 15.27 -44.58
CA ALA A 70 -13.90 14.38 -43.93
C ALA A 70 -14.50 13.73 -42.68
N SER A 71 -13.80 12.77 -42.09
CA SER A 71 -14.13 12.22 -40.78
C SER A 71 -12.87 11.96 -39.97
N ILE A 72 -12.95 12.23 -38.68
CA ILE A 72 -11.94 11.76 -37.73
C ILE A 72 -12.34 10.36 -37.29
N ILE A 73 -11.41 9.42 -37.37
CA ILE A 73 -11.58 8.04 -36.96
C ILE A 73 -10.61 7.77 -35.80
N TYR A 74 -11.18 7.32 -34.68
CA TYR A 74 -10.48 6.83 -33.51
C TYR A 74 -10.57 5.31 -33.49
N LYS A 75 -9.43 4.61 -33.51
CA LYS A 75 -9.39 3.14 -33.38
C LYS A 75 -8.77 2.78 -32.03
N PHE A 76 -9.51 2.09 -31.17
CA PHE A 76 -9.02 1.50 -29.92
C PHE A 76 -9.37 0.02 -29.90
N SER A 77 -8.35 -0.84 -29.98
CA SER A 77 -8.53 -2.29 -30.15
C SER A 77 -9.50 -2.57 -31.31
N ASP A 78 -10.66 -3.19 -31.00
CA ASP A 78 -11.68 -3.61 -31.97
C ASP A 78 -12.79 -2.56 -32.16
N GLN A 79 -12.75 -1.45 -31.43
CA GLN A 79 -13.76 -0.38 -31.53
C GLN A 79 -13.29 0.75 -32.46
N ILE A 80 -14.19 1.17 -33.35
CA ILE A 80 -13.99 2.27 -34.28
C ILE A 80 -15.04 3.35 -34.00
N LEU A 81 -14.61 4.53 -33.58
CA LEU A 81 -15.46 5.72 -33.46
C LEU A 81 -15.17 6.66 -34.64
N GLU A 82 -16.20 7.03 -35.39
CA GLU A 82 -16.08 7.94 -36.54
C GLU A 82 -16.96 9.18 -36.33
N LYS A 83 -16.37 10.38 -36.42
CA LYS A 83 -17.10 11.66 -36.42
C LYS A 83 -16.96 12.34 -37.79
N LYS A 84 -18.09 12.58 -38.45
CA LYS A 84 -18.14 13.16 -39.80
C LYS A 84 -18.27 14.67 -39.79
N PHE A 85 -17.57 15.33 -40.71
CA PHE A 85 -17.57 16.77 -40.92
C PHE A 85 -17.81 17.06 -42.40
N LYS A 86 -18.74 17.96 -42.71
CA LYS A 86 -19.10 18.31 -44.09
C LYS A 86 -18.78 19.77 -44.36
N ASN A 87 -18.12 20.04 -45.48
CA ASN A 87 -17.80 21.39 -45.94
C ASN A 87 -17.12 22.26 -44.86
N THR A 88 -16.10 21.73 -44.19
CA THR A 88 -15.37 22.45 -43.14
C THR A 88 -13.93 22.73 -43.53
N LYS A 89 -13.40 23.87 -43.08
CA LYS A 89 -11.96 24.19 -43.11
C LYS A 89 -11.23 23.77 -41.83
N THR A 90 -11.96 23.49 -40.77
CA THR A 90 -11.39 23.19 -39.46
C THR A 90 -12.06 21.97 -38.86
N ILE A 91 -11.25 21.07 -38.30
CA ILE A 91 -11.73 19.94 -37.54
C ILE A 91 -11.07 19.98 -36.16
N SER A 92 -11.89 20.01 -35.12
CA SER A 92 -11.42 20.03 -33.74
C SER A 92 -11.97 18.84 -32.96
N ALA A 93 -11.09 18.24 -32.15
CA ALA A 93 -11.41 17.19 -31.20
C ALA A 93 -10.68 17.48 -29.90
N ASN A 94 -11.42 17.47 -28.79
CA ASN A 94 -10.86 17.77 -27.47
C ASN A 94 -10.75 16.49 -26.65
N ASP A 95 -9.84 16.49 -25.69
CA ASP A 95 -9.71 15.43 -24.67
C ASP A 95 -9.45 14.03 -25.23
N ILE A 96 -8.63 13.93 -26.30
CA ILE A 96 -8.32 12.65 -26.93
C ILE A 96 -7.13 11.96 -26.26
N ASP A 97 -7.35 10.84 -25.56
CA ASP A 97 -6.31 10.03 -24.92
C ASP A 97 -5.55 9.13 -25.91
N LEU A 98 -4.44 9.63 -26.43
CA LEU A 98 -3.64 8.93 -27.44
C LEU A 98 -2.78 7.78 -26.87
N LYS A 99 -2.88 7.44 -25.57
CA LYS A 99 -2.38 6.14 -25.06
C LYS A 99 -3.17 4.95 -25.61
N LYS A 100 -4.44 5.19 -25.95
CA LYS A 100 -5.41 4.16 -26.35
C LYS A 100 -5.74 4.24 -27.85
N TYR A 101 -5.83 5.43 -28.44
CA TYR A 101 -6.34 5.58 -29.81
C TYR A 101 -5.27 5.73 -30.90
N HIS A 102 -5.44 5.02 -32.01
CA HIS A 102 -4.87 5.44 -33.30
C HIS A 102 -5.76 6.50 -33.94
N LEU A 103 -5.21 7.68 -34.20
CA LEU A 103 -5.90 8.78 -34.87
C LEU A 103 -5.66 8.74 -36.38
N SER A 104 -6.75 8.73 -37.14
CA SER A 104 -6.73 8.86 -38.59
C SER A 104 -7.80 9.84 -39.07
N ILE A 105 -7.53 10.52 -40.20
CA ILE A 105 -8.53 11.36 -40.88
C ILE A 105 -8.82 10.76 -42.22
N LYS A 106 -10.09 10.45 -42.47
CA LYS A 106 -10.56 9.95 -43.75
C LYS A 106 -11.22 11.09 -44.54
N ILE A 107 -10.76 11.32 -45.76
CA ILE A 107 -11.28 12.39 -46.63
C ILE A 107 -12.17 11.78 -47.70
N TYR A 108 -13.37 12.32 -47.82
CA TYR A 108 -14.42 11.84 -48.73
C TYR A 108 -14.51 12.68 -50.00
N ASP A 109 -14.34 14.00 -49.89
CA ASP A 109 -14.46 14.93 -51.01
C ASP A 109 -13.62 16.19 -50.79
N THR A 110 -12.94 16.62 -51.85
CA THR A 110 -12.13 17.85 -51.92
C THR A 110 -12.73 18.90 -52.85
N PHE A 111 -13.96 18.72 -53.34
CA PHE A 111 -14.68 19.62 -54.24
C PHE A 111 -13.88 19.96 -55.51
N GLY A 112 -13.20 18.96 -56.08
CA GLY A 112 -12.43 19.09 -57.32
C GLY A 112 -11.00 19.60 -57.14
N ILE A 113 -10.53 19.79 -55.91
CA ILE A 113 -9.15 20.23 -55.63
C ILE A 113 -8.20 19.03 -55.68
N SER A 114 -7.16 19.11 -56.51
CA SER A 114 -6.18 18.03 -56.76
C SER A 114 -5.17 17.82 -55.64
N SER A 115 -5.01 18.81 -54.74
CA SER A 115 -4.27 18.64 -53.49
C SER A 115 -4.62 19.74 -52.49
N ILE A 116 -4.71 19.41 -51.21
CA ILE A 116 -5.01 20.39 -50.14
C ILE A 116 -3.92 20.33 -49.08
N ASP A 117 -3.34 21.47 -48.76
CA ASP A 117 -2.42 21.61 -47.65
C ASP A 117 -3.18 21.68 -46.32
N TYR A 118 -2.60 21.09 -45.27
CA TYR A 118 -3.19 21.06 -43.94
C TYR A 118 -2.15 21.36 -42.85
N LYS A 119 -2.66 21.88 -41.73
CA LYS A 119 -1.92 22.08 -40.49
C LYS A 119 -2.69 21.41 -39.34
N ALA A 120 -2.14 20.35 -38.80
CA ALA A 120 -2.65 19.71 -37.58
C ALA A 120 -1.83 20.16 -36.37
N THR A 121 -2.49 20.73 -35.39
CA THR A 121 -1.92 21.17 -34.12
C THR A 121 -2.42 20.24 -33.03
N PHE A 122 -1.49 19.59 -32.35
CA PHE A 122 -1.73 18.75 -31.19
C PHE A 122 -1.23 19.51 -29.99
N THR A 123 -2.16 20.02 -29.20
CA THR A 123 -1.85 20.65 -27.93
C THR A 123 -2.02 19.58 -26.87
N ARG A 124 -0.92 19.08 -26.32
CA ARG A 124 -1.01 18.18 -25.17
C ARG A 124 -1.72 18.93 -24.07
N LYS A 125 -2.89 18.44 -23.65
CA LYS A 125 -3.42 18.81 -22.35
C LYS A 125 -2.49 18.18 -21.35
N THR A 126 -1.60 18.99 -20.81
CA THR A 126 -1.22 18.78 -19.45
C THR A 126 -2.52 18.90 -18.65
N TYR A 127 -3.11 17.77 -18.27
CA TYR A 127 -4.09 17.77 -17.19
C TYR A 127 -3.33 18.15 -15.91
N TRP A 128 -2.98 19.43 -15.80
CA TRP A 128 -2.71 20.08 -14.53
C TRP A 128 -4.03 20.61 -13.99
N TYR A 129 -5.06 19.77 -13.93
CA TYR A 129 -6.17 19.94 -13.01
C TYR A 129 -6.75 18.55 -12.71
N GLN A 130 -5.97 17.70 -12.03
CA GLN A 130 -6.53 17.30 -10.73
C GLN A 130 -6.61 18.60 -9.97
N SER A 131 -7.82 19.01 -9.60
CA SER A 131 -7.99 20.26 -8.93
C SER A 131 -7.03 20.27 -7.74
N ARG A 132 -6.05 21.19 -7.75
CA ARG A 132 -5.20 21.43 -6.57
C ARG A 132 -6.02 22.09 -5.45
N PHE A 133 -7.31 22.27 -5.69
CA PHE A 133 -8.31 22.89 -4.87
C PHE A 133 -9.53 21.96 -4.86
N GLU A 134 -10.35 21.96 -3.82
CA GLU A 134 -11.66 21.29 -3.87
C GLU A 134 -12.60 21.95 -4.91
N SER A 135 -13.69 21.28 -5.26
CA SER A 135 -14.68 21.75 -6.23
C SER A 135 -16.07 21.80 -5.63
N GLU A 136 -16.41 22.96 -5.07
CA GLU A 136 -17.73 23.24 -4.51
C GLU A 136 -18.87 23.28 -5.55
N PRO A 137 -20.11 22.85 -5.18
CA PRO A 137 -20.47 22.24 -3.91
C PRO A 137 -20.04 20.76 -3.87
N ASP A 138 -19.42 20.31 -2.78
CA ASP A 138 -19.11 18.89 -2.55
C ASP A 138 -19.59 18.35 -1.18
N ASP A 139 -20.61 19.00 -0.62
CA ASP A 139 -21.34 18.67 0.63
C ASP A 139 -21.90 17.22 0.74
N THR A 140 -21.94 16.46 -0.36
CA THR A 140 -22.53 15.12 -0.41
C THR A 140 -21.75 14.18 -1.33
N GLN A 141 -21.85 12.87 -1.09
CA GLN A 141 -21.19 11.87 -1.94
C GLN A 141 -21.53 11.99 -3.44
N SER A 142 -22.77 12.37 -3.79
CA SER A 142 -23.18 12.53 -5.20
C SER A 142 -22.56 13.74 -5.90
N PHE A 143 -21.99 14.68 -5.13
CA PHE A 143 -21.31 15.87 -5.63
C PHE A 143 -19.82 15.87 -5.26
N ALA A 144 -19.28 14.73 -4.82
CA ALA A 144 -17.91 14.63 -4.35
C ALA A 144 -16.88 15.08 -5.40
N THR A 145 -15.86 15.82 -4.96
CA THR A 145 -14.72 16.21 -5.79
C THR A 145 -13.96 14.96 -6.23
N VAL A 146 -13.90 14.72 -7.55
CA VAL A 146 -13.28 13.51 -8.11
C VAL A 146 -11.75 13.62 -8.14
N ILE A 147 -11.08 12.65 -7.53
CA ILE A 147 -9.63 12.47 -7.51
C ILE A 147 -9.27 11.15 -8.20
N ASN A 148 -8.77 11.24 -9.44
CA ASN A 148 -8.30 10.07 -10.19
C ASN A 148 -6.81 9.83 -9.98
N ILE A 149 -6.41 8.80 -9.25
CA ILE A 149 -4.99 8.50 -8.99
C ILE A 149 -4.44 7.60 -10.10
N LEU A 150 -3.40 8.12 -10.77
CA LEU A 150 -2.64 7.37 -11.76
C LEU A 150 -1.40 6.74 -11.13
N ARG A 151 -0.92 5.65 -11.73
CA ARG A 151 0.27 4.92 -11.27
C ARG A 151 1.48 5.84 -11.03
N TYR A 152 2.04 5.76 -9.81
CA TYR A 152 3.18 6.55 -9.32
C TYR A 152 3.03 8.08 -9.43
N SER A 153 1.79 8.58 -9.51
CA SER A 153 1.54 10.02 -9.61
C SER A 153 1.00 10.54 -8.28
N PRO A 154 1.85 11.12 -7.42
CA PRO A 154 1.38 11.72 -6.19
C PRO A 154 0.47 12.91 -6.47
N ILE A 155 -0.55 13.07 -5.64
CA ILE A 155 -1.54 14.15 -5.72
C ILE A 155 -1.43 14.99 -4.46
N SER A 156 -1.55 16.30 -4.62
CA SER A 156 -1.72 17.24 -3.51
C SER A 156 -2.90 18.16 -3.84
N LEU A 157 -3.95 18.11 -3.03
CA LEU A 157 -5.18 18.87 -3.17
C LEU A 157 -5.37 19.72 -1.91
N VAL A 158 -5.65 21.00 -2.07
CA VAL A 158 -5.94 21.94 -0.99
C VAL A 158 -7.45 22.07 -0.86
N GLY A 159 -8.00 21.89 0.33
CA GLY A 159 -9.40 22.17 0.60
C GLY A 159 -9.56 23.11 1.78
N ARG A 160 -10.80 23.50 2.04
CA ARG A 160 -11.18 24.35 3.17
C ARG A 160 -12.63 24.10 3.57
N ILE A 161 -12.81 23.93 4.87
CA ILE A 161 -14.12 24.02 5.49
C ILE A 161 -14.45 25.51 5.69
N ASN A 162 -15.50 25.99 5.05
CA ASN A 162 -15.96 27.40 4.97
C ASN A 162 -16.95 27.80 6.07
N ASP A 163 -17.66 26.84 6.66
CA ASP A 163 -18.51 27.06 7.84
C ASP A 163 -18.63 25.79 8.70
N ILE A 164 -19.41 25.85 9.79
CA ILE A 164 -19.55 24.70 10.72
C ILE A 164 -20.43 23.56 10.19
N ASP A 165 -21.19 23.82 9.13
CA ASP A 165 -22.09 22.87 8.48
C ASP A 165 -21.52 22.32 7.17
N ASP A 166 -20.45 22.93 6.67
CA ASP A 166 -19.69 22.52 5.50
C ASP A 166 -19.04 21.12 5.66
N VAL A 167 -19.11 20.32 4.59
CA VAL A 167 -18.69 18.92 4.54
C VAL A 167 -18.11 18.56 3.17
N ASP A 168 -16.80 18.47 3.07
CA ASP A 168 -16.17 18.13 1.79
C ASP A 168 -16.15 16.61 1.56
N TYR A 169 -16.74 16.14 0.45
CA TYR A 169 -16.57 14.78 -0.04
C TYR A 169 -15.62 14.72 -1.23
N TYR A 170 -14.74 13.71 -1.20
CA TYR A 170 -13.84 13.38 -2.30
C TYR A 170 -14.08 11.97 -2.78
N ASP A 171 -14.29 11.83 -4.08
CA ASP A 171 -14.41 10.54 -4.77
C ASP A 171 -13.02 10.13 -5.24
N ILE A 172 -12.40 9.18 -4.55
CA ILE A 172 -11.05 8.71 -4.80
C ILE A 172 -11.11 7.46 -5.68
N ASN A 173 -10.77 7.62 -6.95
CA ASN A 173 -10.65 6.53 -7.90
C ASN A 173 -9.18 6.12 -8.04
N ASN A 174 -8.80 5.00 -7.43
CA ASN A 174 -7.45 4.47 -7.49
C ASN A 174 -7.24 3.59 -8.74
N GLU A 175 -6.98 4.21 -9.89
CA GLU A 175 -6.67 3.48 -11.13
C GLU A 175 -5.23 2.93 -11.16
N SER A 176 -4.43 3.19 -10.12
CA SER A 176 -3.03 2.80 -10.11
C SER A 176 -2.80 1.31 -9.89
N ASN A 177 -3.76 0.60 -9.27
CA ASN A 177 -3.55 -0.74 -8.70
C ASN A 177 -2.41 -0.79 -7.67
N LEU A 178 -2.12 0.34 -7.02
CA LEU A 178 -1.07 0.47 -6.00
C LEU A 178 -1.67 0.82 -4.65
N ASN A 179 -0.97 0.50 -3.57
CA ASN A 179 -1.36 0.97 -2.24
C ASN A 179 -1.26 2.49 -2.19
N MET A 180 -2.17 3.12 -1.46
CA MET A 180 -2.27 4.57 -1.38
C MET A 180 -1.85 5.07 -0.01
N TYR A 181 -0.83 5.92 0.09
CA TYR A 181 -0.62 6.71 1.31
C TYR A 181 -1.41 8.01 1.23
N CYS A 182 -2.40 8.19 2.11
CA CYS A 182 -3.12 9.45 2.25
C CYS A 182 -2.65 10.21 3.48
N PHE A 183 -2.08 11.41 3.29
CA PHE A 183 -1.74 12.34 4.35
C PHE A 183 -2.66 13.55 4.29
N LEU A 184 -3.38 13.82 5.37
CA LEU A 184 -4.04 15.10 5.54
C LEU A 184 -3.11 16.02 6.33
N ASN A 185 -2.77 17.17 5.77
CA ASN A 185 -2.07 18.24 6.46
C ASN A 185 -3.08 19.31 6.81
N VAL A 186 -3.44 19.39 8.09
CA VAL A 186 -4.34 20.43 8.60
C VAL A 186 -3.54 21.56 9.24
N SER A 187 -3.93 22.80 8.96
CA SER A 187 -3.23 24.01 9.45
C SER A 187 -3.47 24.32 10.93
N THR A 188 -4.52 23.74 11.51
CA THR A 188 -4.92 23.90 12.92
C THR A 188 -4.84 22.56 13.64
N SER A 189 -4.95 22.53 14.98
CA SER A 189 -4.91 21.26 15.71
C SER A 189 -5.95 20.28 15.13
N SER A 190 -5.51 19.07 14.79
CA SER A 190 -6.31 18.00 14.16
C SER A 190 -7.60 17.65 14.89
N LYS A 191 -7.74 18.06 16.15
CA LYS A 191 -8.96 17.98 16.96
C LYS A 191 -10.17 18.72 16.37
N SER A 192 -9.98 19.54 15.34
CA SER A 192 -11.06 20.32 14.71
C SER A 192 -11.77 19.60 13.58
N TYR A 193 -11.20 18.52 13.03
CA TYR A 193 -11.74 17.82 11.86
C TYR A 193 -12.23 16.40 12.21
N ASP A 194 -13.38 16.02 11.68
CA ASP A 194 -13.87 14.63 11.59
C ASP A 194 -13.67 14.15 10.15
N ILE A 195 -12.76 13.20 9.97
CA ILE A 195 -12.34 12.73 8.65
C ILE A 195 -12.62 11.23 8.57
N LYS A 196 -13.23 10.78 7.47
CA LYS A 196 -13.69 9.40 7.30
C LYS A 196 -13.36 8.90 5.91
N LEU A 197 -12.74 7.72 5.82
CA LEU A 197 -12.67 6.95 4.58
C LEU A 197 -13.83 5.97 4.55
N ILE A 198 -14.56 5.94 3.46
CA ILE A 198 -15.74 5.12 3.27
C ILE A 198 -15.48 4.22 2.07
N ASP A 199 -15.51 2.92 2.29
CA ASP A 199 -15.54 1.92 1.22
C ASP A 199 -16.99 1.79 0.73
N PRO A 200 -17.30 2.17 -0.53
CA PRO A 200 -18.65 2.14 -1.08
C PRO A 200 -19.19 0.71 -1.25
N ASP A 201 -18.32 -0.28 -1.41
CA ASP A 201 -18.73 -1.67 -1.65
C ASP A 201 -19.11 -2.37 -0.35
N SER A 202 -18.31 -2.19 0.71
CA SER A 202 -18.54 -2.82 2.01
C SER A 202 -19.34 -1.96 2.99
N GLY A 203 -19.45 -0.66 2.73
CA GLY A 203 -19.97 0.33 3.68
C GLY A 203 -19.08 0.53 4.91
N LYS A 204 -17.86 -0.05 4.93
CA LYS A 204 -16.91 0.08 6.04
C LYS A 204 -16.45 1.53 6.14
N ILE A 205 -16.54 2.08 7.35
CA ILE A 205 -16.08 3.43 7.68
C ILE A 205 -14.79 3.32 8.50
N ILE A 206 -13.73 3.95 8.01
CA ILE A 206 -12.45 4.09 8.71
C ILE A 206 -12.37 5.54 9.18
N ASN A 207 -12.42 5.77 10.50
CA ASN A 207 -12.21 7.11 11.05
C ASN A 207 -10.73 7.46 10.97
N ILE A 208 -10.43 8.65 10.48
CA ILE A 208 -9.09 9.15 10.21
C ILE A 208 -8.86 10.32 11.17
N ASP A 209 -7.86 10.22 12.03
CA ASP A 209 -7.37 11.42 12.71
C ASP A 209 -6.45 12.16 11.73
N GLY A 210 -6.71 13.46 11.50
CA GLY A 210 -6.19 14.29 10.40
C GLY A 210 -4.68 14.53 10.32
N THR A 211 -3.87 13.60 10.82
CA THR A 211 -2.41 13.53 10.71
C THR A 211 -1.89 12.13 10.38
N ILE A 212 -2.75 11.09 10.34
CA ILE A 212 -2.32 9.70 10.18
C ILE A 212 -2.26 9.33 8.68
N PRO A 213 -1.14 8.74 8.19
CA PRO A 213 -1.11 8.12 6.88
C PRO A 213 -2.07 6.94 6.84
N LEU A 214 -3.08 6.99 5.97
CA LEU A 214 -3.88 5.82 5.68
C LEU A 214 -3.24 5.05 4.54
N MET A 215 -3.15 3.75 4.69
CA MET A 215 -2.93 2.84 3.59
C MET A 215 -4.21 2.09 3.27
N PHE A 216 -4.72 2.28 2.05
CA PHE A 216 -5.85 1.53 1.52
C PHE A 216 -5.47 0.85 0.19
N GLN A 217 -6.15 -0.26 -0.11
CA GLN A 217 -5.72 -1.20 -1.13
C GLN A 217 -5.88 -0.69 -2.57
N ALA A 218 -5.11 -1.35 -3.44
CA ALA A 218 -4.92 -1.10 -4.85
C ALA A 218 -6.16 -1.04 -5.74
N SER A 219 -7.28 -1.66 -5.37
CA SER A 219 -8.36 -1.95 -6.34
C SER A 219 -9.71 -1.33 -5.99
N SER A 220 -9.74 -0.27 -5.17
CA SER A 220 -11.01 0.24 -4.63
C SER A 220 -11.21 1.73 -4.89
N HIS A 221 -12.46 2.01 -5.26
CA HIS A 221 -13.09 3.31 -5.20
C HIS A 221 -13.35 3.63 -3.72
N TYR A 222 -13.06 4.85 -3.26
CA TYR A 222 -13.34 5.28 -1.88
C TYR A 222 -13.96 6.67 -1.86
N TYR A 223 -14.74 6.95 -0.82
CA TYR A 223 -15.08 8.33 -0.46
C TYR A 223 -14.27 8.78 0.74
N LEU A 224 -13.56 9.90 0.61
CA LEU A 224 -12.99 10.61 1.75
C LEU A 224 -13.93 11.76 2.12
N LYS A 225 -14.43 11.76 3.35
CA LYS A 225 -15.27 12.80 3.92
C LYS A 225 -14.46 13.61 4.92
N ILE A 226 -14.51 14.94 4.84
CA ILE A 226 -13.90 15.88 5.79
C ILE A 226 -14.99 16.80 6.34
N SER A 227 -15.03 17.03 7.64
CA SER A 227 -16.02 17.90 8.31
C SER A 227 -15.50 18.40 9.65
N ILE A 228 -16.25 19.24 10.37
CA ILE A 228 -15.86 19.70 11.72
C ILE A 228 -16.26 18.66 12.80
N ALA A 229 -15.30 18.28 13.65
CA ALA A 229 -15.52 17.30 14.73
C ALA A 229 -16.42 17.79 15.89
N GLN A 230 -16.38 19.09 16.21
CA GLN A 230 -17.12 19.67 17.34
C GLN A 230 -17.83 20.97 16.96
N LYS A 231 -19.07 20.86 16.49
CA LYS A 231 -19.89 22.01 16.07
C LYS A 231 -20.19 23.02 17.20
N GLN A 232 -20.13 22.62 18.48
CA GLN A 232 -20.56 23.45 19.62
C GLN A 232 -19.47 24.39 20.19
N SER A 233 -18.21 24.26 19.79
CA SER A 233 -17.09 24.98 20.42
C SER A 233 -16.32 25.91 19.48
N VAL A 234 -16.70 25.94 18.20
CA VAL A 234 -16.09 26.81 17.19
C VAL A 234 -17.00 28.03 17.04
N SER A 235 -16.51 29.24 17.33
CA SER A 235 -17.27 30.44 16.99
C SER A 235 -17.35 30.57 15.47
N ASP A 236 -18.44 31.11 14.92
CA ASP A 236 -18.62 31.33 13.47
C ASP A 236 -17.45 32.10 12.81
N ALA A 237 -16.64 32.80 13.61
CA ALA A 237 -15.44 33.51 13.17
C ALA A 237 -14.20 32.62 12.93
N LEU A 238 -14.26 31.32 13.24
CA LEU A 238 -13.16 30.35 13.12
C LEU A 238 -13.34 29.33 11.98
N ALA A 239 -14.46 29.34 11.26
CA ALA A 239 -14.75 28.35 10.24
C ALA A 239 -14.11 28.66 8.87
N PHE A 240 -12.83 29.03 8.88
CA PHE A 240 -11.99 28.99 7.70
C PHE A 240 -10.84 28.05 8.02
N LEU A 241 -11.06 26.76 7.83
CA LEU A 241 -10.13 25.72 8.23
C LEU A 241 -9.52 25.07 6.99
N PRO A 242 -8.34 25.55 6.52
CA PRO A 242 -7.70 24.98 5.34
C PRO A 242 -6.96 23.69 5.70
N TYR A 243 -6.99 22.77 4.74
CA TYR A 243 -6.29 21.51 4.78
C TYR A 243 -5.66 21.17 3.42
N THR A 244 -4.70 20.25 3.42
CA THR A 244 -4.14 19.68 2.19
C THR A 244 -4.19 18.16 2.26
N ILE A 245 -4.88 17.53 1.31
CA ILE A 245 -4.86 16.09 1.08
C ILE A 245 -3.66 15.76 0.19
N ASN A 246 -2.80 14.84 0.61
CA ASN A 246 -1.70 14.32 -0.19
C ASN A 246 -1.87 12.83 -0.36
N LEU A 247 -2.00 12.37 -1.60
CA LEU A 247 -2.23 10.98 -1.96
C LEU A 247 -1.03 10.46 -2.75
N ASN A 248 -0.28 9.53 -2.19
CA ASN A 248 0.94 9.00 -2.79
C ASN A 248 0.76 7.50 -3.12
N PRO A 249 0.51 7.14 -4.38
CA PRO A 249 0.46 5.74 -4.81
C PRO A 249 1.85 5.11 -4.74
N THR A 250 1.94 3.88 -4.21
CA THR A 250 3.21 3.18 -3.98
C THR A 250 3.12 1.66 -4.21
N ASP A 251 4.14 1.10 -4.83
CA ASP A 251 4.36 -0.36 -4.91
C ASP A 251 5.12 -0.88 -3.69
N ASN A 252 5.70 0.02 -2.89
CA ASN A 252 6.44 -0.34 -1.70
C ASN A 252 5.47 -0.71 -0.58
N LEU A 253 5.17 -2.01 -0.51
CA LEU A 253 4.74 -2.72 0.70
C LEU A 253 5.85 -2.81 1.77
N SER A 254 7.04 -2.27 1.49
CA SER A 254 8.21 -2.38 2.33
C SER A 254 8.15 -1.37 3.48
N ASN A 255 8.22 -1.91 4.70
CA ASN A 255 8.65 -1.25 5.94
C ASN A 255 7.94 0.07 6.28
N VAL A 256 6.93 0.00 7.16
CA VAL A 256 6.19 1.18 7.63
C VAL A 256 6.73 1.60 9.00
N SER A 257 6.93 2.89 9.26
CA SER A 257 7.21 3.34 10.63
C SER A 257 5.92 3.39 11.45
N GLU A 258 6.01 3.15 12.76
CA GLU A 258 4.93 3.45 13.72
C GLU A 258 4.54 4.94 13.64
N PHE A 259 3.37 5.28 14.20
CA PHE A 259 2.94 6.67 14.27
C PHE A 259 2.46 7.03 15.68
N GLU A 260 3.12 8.03 16.28
CA GLU A 260 2.79 8.54 17.61
C GLU A 260 1.76 9.68 17.61
N PRO A 261 0.94 9.83 18.67
CA PRO A 261 0.88 8.96 19.86
C PRO A 261 0.01 7.72 19.60
N ASN A 262 0.51 6.53 19.91
CA ASN A 262 -0.25 5.28 19.81
C ASN A 262 -0.60 4.64 21.18
N ASP A 263 -0.20 5.26 22.30
CA ASP A 263 -0.56 4.87 23.69
C ASP A 263 -2.07 4.70 23.93
N GLN A 264 -2.88 5.51 23.24
CA GLN A 264 -4.35 5.52 23.37
C GLN A 264 -5.05 5.07 22.10
N LYS A 265 -4.38 5.19 20.95
CA LYS A 265 -4.93 4.96 19.62
C LYS A 265 -3.99 4.05 18.84
N PRO A 266 -4.23 2.73 18.85
CA PRO A 266 -3.30 1.78 18.27
C PRO A 266 -3.08 2.03 16.77
N ASN A 267 -1.84 1.86 16.29
CA ASN A 267 -1.59 1.79 14.85
C ASN A 267 -2.15 0.49 14.27
N TYR A 268 -2.55 0.47 13.00
CA TYR A 268 -2.95 -0.77 12.34
C TYR A 268 -1.73 -1.47 11.72
N LEU A 269 -1.59 -2.76 11.98
CA LEU A 269 -0.55 -3.65 11.45
C LEU A 269 -1.21 -4.67 10.53
N GLU A 270 -0.84 -4.64 9.25
CA GLU A 270 -1.31 -5.62 8.28
C GLU A 270 -0.46 -6.90 8.33
N ILE A 271 -1.12 -8.06 8.25
CA ILE A 271 -0.44 -9.35 8.15
C ILE A 271 0.50 -9.35 6.93
N GLY A 272 1.71 -9.85 7.14
CA GLY A 272 2.81 -9.87 6.20
C GLY A 272 3.68 -8.62 6.21
N ARG A 273 3.33 -7.54 6.94
CA ARG A 273 4.10 -6.28 6.94
C ARG A 273 5.01 -6.12 8.14
N THR A 274 6.20 -5.58 7.89
CA THR A 274 7.14 -5.15 8.94
C THR A 274 6.88 -3.70 9.30
N VAL A 275 6.69 -3.43 10.59
CA VAL A 275 6.65 -2.09 11.18
C VAL A 275 7.94 -1.80 11.95
N PHE A 276 8.40 -0.55 11.87
CA PHE A 276 9.55 -0.01 12.59
C PHE A 276 9.06 0.93 13.66
N GLY A 277 9.38 0.63 14.91
CA GLY A 277 8.96 1.46 16.02
C GLY A 277 10.09 1.83 16.95
N ASN A 278 9.79 2.65 17.94
CA ASN A 278 10.71 3.25 18.88
C ASN A 278 10.03 3.60 20.18
N LEU A 279 10.38 2.88 21.25
CA LEU A 279 9.97 3.28 22.59
C LEU A 279 10.89 4.35 23.16
N THR A 280 10.27 5.37 23.75
CA THR A 280 10.91 6.37 24.61
C THR A 280 10.56 6.14 26.09
N GLN A 281 10.89 7.10 26.96
CA GLN A 281 10.69 6.93 28.41
C GLN A 281 9.19 6.96 28.77
N ASN A 282 8.70 5.93 29.47
CA ASN A 282 7.29 5.74 29.85
C ASN A 282 6.32 5.59 28.68
N ASP A 283 6.85 5.18 27.54
CA ASP A 283 6.13 4.99 26.28
C ASP A 283 5.50 3.60 26.18
N THR A 284 4.37 3.49 25.50
CA THR A 284 3.70 2.21 25.28
C THR A 284 3.02 2.19 23.92
N ASP A 285 3.60 1.40 23.02
CA ASP A 285 3.05 1.31 21.68
C ASP A 285 1.92 0.28 21.63
N TYR A 286 0.81 0.67 20.99
CA TYR A 286 -0.25 -0.27 20.67
C TYR A 286 -0.40 -0.45 19.16
N PHE A 287 -0.59 -1.70 18.75
CA PHE A 287 -0.98 -2.06 17.39
C PHE A 287 -2.29 -2.85 17.40
N THR A 288 -3.04 -2.78 16.30
CA THR A 288 -4.21 -3.62 16.00
C THR A 288 -3.97 -4.38 14.72
N PHE A 289 -4.50 -5.59 14.59
CA PHE A 289 -4.43 -6.37 13.36
C PHE A 289 -5.64 -7.30 13.26
N ASP A 290 -6.01 -7.67 12.03
CA ASP A 290 -7.16 -8.53 11.75
C ASP A 290 -6.71 -9.92 11.30
N ILE A 291 -7.30 -10.95 11.93
CA ILE A 291 -7.23 -12.35 11.51
C ILE A 291 -8.55 -12.70 10.82
N THR A 292 -8.50 -12.97 9.53
CA THR A 292 -9.70 -13.23 8.70
C THR A 292 -10.18 -14.67 8.77
N SER A 293 -9.29 -15.61 9.07
CA SER A 293 -9.56 -17.03 9.24
C SER A 293 -8.73 -17.57 10.39
N GLU A 294 -9.29 -18.51 11.15
CA GLU A 294 -8.49 -19.22 12.16
C GLU A 294 -7.27 -19.87 11.50
N GLY A 295 -6.12 -19.74 12.15
CA GLY A 295 -4.87 -20.29 11.66
C GLY A 295 -3.70 -19.95 12.56
N PHE A 296 -2.54 -20.43 12.16
CA PHE A 296 -1.31 -20.10 12.85
C PHE A 296 -0.68 -18.83 12.30
N TYR A 297 -0.06 -18.07 13.19
CA TYR A 297 0.58 -16.81 12.84
C TYR A 297 1.95 -16.74 13.50
N LYS A 298 2.95 -16.39 12.68
CA LYS A 298 4.31 -16.15 13.13
C LYS A 298 4.49 -14.69 13.45
N ILE A 299 4.97 -14.41 14.65
CA ILE A 299 5.19 -13.07 15.15
C ILE A 299 6.68 -12.86 15.29
N ILE A 300 7.24 -12.00 14.46
CA ILE A 300 8.67 -11.71 14.41
C ILE A 300 8.89 -10.35 15.04
N PHE A 301 9.75 -10.30 16.05
CA PHE A 301 10.03 -9.08 16.79
C PHE A 301 11.52 -8.91 17.07
N SER A 302 12.05 -7.72 16.80
CA SER A 302 13.49 -7.44 16.93
C SER A 302 13.77 -6.12 17.66
N PRO A 303 14.04 -6.14 18.97
CA PRO A 303 14.48 -4.94 19.68
C PRO A 303 15.96 -4.61 19.36
N SER A 304 16.30 -3.32 19.29
CA SER A 304 17.65 -2.87 18.86
C SER A 304 18.71 -3.00 19.94
N SER A 305 18.35 -2.81 21.22
CA SER A 305 19.36 -2.59 22.27
C SER A 305 18.95 -2.91 23.69
N ALA A 306 17.71 -3.31 23.97
CA ALA A 306 17.26 -3.69 25.30
C ALA A 306 16.08 -4.67 25.23
N SER A 307 15.80 -5.36 26.35
CA SER A 307 14.63 -6.22 26.43
C SER A 307 13.34 -5.40 26.38
N MET A 308 12.39 -5.86 25.58
CA MET A 308 11.05 -5.29 25.48
C MET A 308 10.03 -6.38 25.78
N TYR A 309 8.81 -5.97 26.09
CA TYR A 309 7.70 -6.86 26.38
C TYR A 309 6.64 -6.70 25.31
N LEU A 310 6.21 -7.83 24.77
CA LEU A 310 5.14 -7.93 23.79
C LEU A 310 3.94 -8.57 24.47
N THR A 311 2.82 -7.87 24.55
CA THR A 311 1.58 -8.40 25.15
C THR A 311 0.51 -8.55 24.08
N PHE A 312 -0.01 -9.77 23.94
CA PHE A 312 -1.13 -10.07 23.05
C PHE A 312 -2.45 -9.92 23.79
N ILE A 313 -3.37 -9.18 23.16
CA ILE A 313 -4.69 -8.90 23.70
C ILE A 313 -5.72 -9.38 22.67
N THR A 314 -6.60 -10.28 23.09
CA THR A 314 -7.64 -10.87 22.23
C THR A 314 -8.74 -9.86 21.89
N PRO A 315 -9.63 -10.16 20.92
CA PRO A 315 -10.79 -9.30 20.62
C PRO A 315 -11.69 -9.01 21.84
N PHE A 316 -11.65 -9.88 22.85
CA PHE A 316 -12.43 -9.75 24.09
C PHE A 316 -11.69 -8.99 25.19
N GLY A 317 -10.49 -8.46 24.92
CA GLY A 317 -9.68 -7.71 25.89
C GLY A 317 -8.94 -8.61 26.90
N ILE A 318 -8.86 -9.91 26.66
CA ILE A 318 -8.15 -10.85 27.53
C ILE A 318 -6.67 -10.84 27.15
N PHE A 319 -5.78 -10.76 28.15
CA PHE A 319 -4.35 -10.90 27.94
C PHE A 319 -4.02 -12.36 27.62
N TYR A 320 -3.66 -12.60 26.37
CA TYR A 320 -3.30 -13.94 25.92
C TYR A 320 -1.91 -14.31 26.43
N GLU A 321 -0.95 -13.40 26.28
CA GLU A 321 0.44 -13.68 26.64
C GLU A 321 1.27 -12.40 26.84
N ASN A 322 2.26 -12.42 27.73
CA ASN A 322 3.25 -11.36 27.93
C ASN A 322 4.66 -11.95 27.75
N ILE A 323 5.31 -11.60 26.64
CA ILE A 323 6.56 -12.22 26.20
C ILE A 323 7.68 -11.20 26.38
N GLN A 324 8.69 -11.55 27.16
CA GLN A 324 9.93 -10.77 27.23
C GLN A 324 10.84 -11.16 26.07
N ILE A 325 11.18 -10.21 25.21
CA ILE A 325 12.06 -10.42 24.06
C ILE A 325 13.32 -9.58 24.23
N SER A 326 14.48 -10.23 24.27
CA SER A 326 15.78 -9.60 24.51
C SER A 326 16.73 -9.66 23.32
N ARG A 327 16.39 -10.42 22.27
CA ARG A 327 17.24 -10.67 21.10
C ARG A 327 16.56 -10.28 19.80
N ALA A 328 17.30 -9.65 18.89
CA ALA A 328 16.83 -9.36 17.54
C ALA A 328 16.49 -10.66 16.77
N GLY A 329 15.41 -10.62 15.98
CA GLY A 329 14.94 -11.74 15.17
C GLY A 329 14.20 -12.83 15.94
N SER A 330 13.79 -12.58 17.18
CA SER A 330 13.00 -13.55 17.94
C SER A 330 11.63 -13.71 17.29
N PHE A 331 11.10 -14.93 17.28
CA PHE A 331 9.76 -15.18 16.77
C PHE A 331 8.96 -16.10 17.67
N LYS A 332 7.63 -16.05 17.51
CA LYS A 332 6.69 -16.96 18.17
C LYS A 332 5.55 -17.34 17.23
N HIS A 333 5.12 -18.60 17.29
CA HIS A 333 3.91 -19.08 16.61
C HIS A 333 2.72 -19.03 17.57
N LEU A 334 1.58 -18.53 17.10
CA LEU A 334 0.32 -18.50 17.84
C LEU A 334 -0.80 -19.06 16.97
N LEU A 335 -1.63 -19.96 17.52
CA LEU A 335 -2.93 -20.31 16.94
C LEU A 335 -3.93 -19.20 17.28
N LEU A 336 -4.41 -18.47 16.28
CA LEU A 336 -5.33 -17.36 16.45
C LEU A 336 -6.63 -17.63 15.69
N PRO A 337 -7.78 -17.67 16.38
CA PRO A 337 -9.09 -17.59 15.74
C PRO A 337 -9.27 -16.31 14.93
N ALA A 338 -10.28 -16.30 14.03
CA ALA A 338 -10.67 -15.08 13.34
C ALA A 338 -11.11 -13.98 14.32
N GLY A 339 -10.62 -12.76 14.14
CA GLY A 339 -10.93 -11.64 15.02
C GLY A 339 -9.96 -10.45 14.90
N ASN A 340 -10.28 -9.36 15.62
CA ASN A 340 -9.44 -8.17 15.74
C ASN A 340 -8.60 -8.23 17.01
N TYR A 341 -7.28 -8.29 16.86
CA TYR A 341 -6.33 -8.42 17.95
C TYR A 341 -5.60 -7.12 18.21
N ARG A 342 -5.05 -7.00 19.43
CA ARG A 342 -4.16 -5.91 19.81
C ARG A 342 -2.82 -6.43 20.31
N ILE A 343 -1.75 -5.73 19.95
CA ILE A 343 -0.41 -5.89 20.51
C ILE A 343 -0.11 -4.67 21.34
N LYS A 344 0.41 -4.88 22.55
CA LYS A 344 1.00 -3.83 23.37
C LYS A 344 2.50 -4.08 23.49
N ILE A 345 3.29 -3.06 23.22
CA ILE A 345 4.74 -3.07 23.31
C ILE A 345 5.14 -2.10 24.40
N ASN A 346 5.92 -2.56 25.38
CA ASN A 346 6.46 -1.66 26.38
C ASN A 346 7.79 -2.17 26.91
N THR A 347 8.36 -1.40 27.84
CA THR A 347 9.51 -1.82 28.63
C THR A 347 9.11 -1.90 30.09
N LYS A 348 9.75 -2.81 30.84
CA LYS A 348 9.54 -2.92 32.30
C LYS A 348 10.26 -1.82 33.07
N ASP A 349 11.32 -1.26 32.48
CA ASP A 349 12.18 -0.29 33.14
C ASP A 349 11.75 1.13 32.72
N SER A 350 11.05 1.83 33.61
CA SER A 350 10.62 3.22 33.39
C SER A 350 11.78 4.22 33.31
N ASN A 351 13.02 3.76 33.57
CA ASN A 351 14.24 4.57 33.61
C ASN A 351 15.09 4.47 32.35
N ILE A 352 14.51 4.06 31.23
CA ILE A 352 15.24 4.03 29.97
C ILE A 352 15.41 5.47 29.46
N PHE A 353 16.61 6.02 29.66
CA PHE A 353 16.98 7.35 29.16
C PHE A 353 17.30 7.38 27.67
N LYS A 354 17.16 6.25 26.96
CA LYS A 354 17.60 6.09 25.57
C LYS A 354 16.49 5.47 24.71
N LYS A 355 16.19 6.11 23.58
CA LYS A 355 15.31 5.58 22.54
C LYS A 355 15.72 4.15 22.16
N ILE A 356 14.79 3.18 22.23
CA ILE A 356 14.99 1.79 21.79
C ILE A 356 14.16 1.58 20.55
N SER A 357 14.81 1.31 19.42
CA SER A 357 14.12 0.98 18.18
C SER A 357 13.75 -0.50 18.15
N TYR A 358 12.71 -0.86 17.40
CA TYR A 358 12.35 -2.25 17.17
C TYR A 358 11.74 -2.46 15.79
N THR A 359 11.65 -3.73 15.37
CA THR A 359 10.77 -4.15 14.28
C THR A 359 9.73 -5.15 14.76
N LEU A 360 8.54 -5.09 14.16
CA LEU A 360 7.43 -6.01 14.42
C LEU A 360 6.85 -6.47 13.08
N ARG A 361 6.64 -7.77 12.90
CA ARG A 361 5.94 -8.35 11.76
C ARG A 361 5.07 -9.51 12.24
N ILE A 362 3.87 -9.62 11.70
CA ILE A 362 3.04 -10.82 11.85
C ILE A 362 2.91 -11.42 10.46
N GLU A 363 3.09 -12.72 10.31
CA GLU A 363 2.91 -13.44 9.07
C GLU A 363 1.83 -14.50 9.29
N SER A 364 0.93 -14.67 8.31
CA SER A 364 0.16 -15.91 8.24
C SER A 364 1.16 -17.03 8.09
N ASP A 365 1.09 -17.97 9.00
CA ASP A 365 1.98 -19.10 9.00
C ASP A 365 1.14 -20.35 8.77
N SER A 366 1.72 -21.29 8.07
CA SER A 366 1.22 -22.66 8.04
C SER A 366 2.30 -23.53 8.65
N PRO A 367 2.64 -23.38 9.95
CA PRO A 367 3.51 -24.36 10.56
C PRO A 367 2.75 -25.67 10.47
N VAL A 368 3.40 -26.68 9.90
CA VAL A 368 2.90 -28.03 10.05
C VAL A 368 3.10 -28.35 11.53
N PHE A 369 2.05 -28.73 12.25
CA PHE A 369 2.22 -29.25 13.60
C PHE A 369 2.20 -30.76 13.53
N GLU A 370 2.84 -31.39 14.50
CA GLU A 370 2.57 -32.79 14.78
C GLU A 370 1.07 -32.99 15.01
N ILE A 371 0.55 -34.11 14.50
CA ILE A 371 -0.81 -34.56 14.74
C ILE A 371 -0.71 -35.94 15.36
N GLU A 372 -1.21 -36.05 16.58
CA GLU A 372 -1.29 -37.31 17.31
C GLU A 372 -2.51 -38.15 16.88
N PRO A 373 -2.43 -39.49 16.89
CA PRO A 373 -1.28 -40.31 17.30
C PRO A 373 -0.30 -40.61 16.14
N ASP A 374 1.00 -40.34 16.31
CA ASP A 374 2.04 -40.60 15.28
C ASP A 374 3.19 -41.54 15.73
N ASP A 375 2.99 -42.27 16.83
CA ASP A 375 3.90 -43.27 17.42
C ASP A 375 4.47 -44.37 16.48
N ASN A 376 3.92 -44.50 15.27
CA ASN A 376 4.27 -45.56 14.33
C ASN A 376 4.27 -45.08 12.88
N MET A 377 5.07 -45.73 12.03
CA MET A 377 5.27 -45.31 10.63
C MET A 377 3.98 -45.24 9.78
N ASN A 378 2.91 -45.96 10.14
CA ASN A 378 1.66 -45.90 9.37
C ASN A 378 0.84 -44.64 9.66
N ASN A 379 1.15 -43.94 10.76
CA ASN A 379 0.50 -42.71 11.16
C ASN A 379 1.47 -41.52 11.14
N ALA A 380 2.61 -41.66 10.45
CA ALA A 380 3.63 -40.63 10.46
C ALA A 380 3.09 -39.31 9.93
N ASN A 381 3.45 -38.21 10.59
CA ASN A 381 3.11 -36.86 10.16
C ASN A 381 3.84 -36.54 8.84
N GLU A 382 3.08 -36.41 7.75
CA GLU A 382 3.64 -36.04 6.44
C GLU A 382 3.91 -34.53 6.36
N PHE A 383 5.08 -34.16 5.86
CA PHE A 383 5.42 -32.76 5.59
C PHE A 383 6.31 -32.63 4.33
N THR A 384 6.45 -31.42 3.81
CA THR A 384 7.27 -31.15 2.61
C THR A 384 8.58 -30.46 2.96
N SER A 385 9.55 -30.50 2.05
CA SER A 385 10.76 -29.69 2.20
C SER A 385 10.36 -28.21 2.27
N PHE A 386 11.08 -27.41 3.07
CA PHE A 386 10.78 -26.01 3.41
C PHE A 386 9.71 -25.77 4.48
N ASP A 387 8.93 -26.78 4.88
CA ASP A 387 8.05 -26.64 6.04
C ASP A 387 8.89 -26.66 7.34
N THR A 388 8.59 -25.75 8.26
CA THR A 388 9.01 -25.90 9.66
C THR A 388 7.90 -26.64 10.38
N VAL A 389 8.20 -27.83 10.90
CA VAL A 389 7.25 -28.61 11.69
C VAL A 389 7.53 -28.37 13.17
N THR A 390 6.50 -28.10 13.96
CA THR A 390 6.61 -27.99 15.43
C THR A 390 6.00 -29.22 16.08
N GLY A 391 6.74 -29.82 17.01
CA GLY A 391 6.29 -30.97 17.79
C GLY A 391 6.64 -30.87 19.27
N THR A 392 6.14 -31.83 20.05
CA THR A 392 6.07 -31.84 21.50
C THR A 392 6.19 -33.26 22.00
N ILE A 393 7.34 -33.57 22.61
CA ILE A 393 7.43 -34.76 23.45
C ILE A 393 6.68 -34.44 24.74
N SER A 394 5.47 -34.98 24.88
CA SER A 394 4.50 -34.71 25.94
C SER A 394 4.68 -35.62 27.15
N TRP A 395 5.33 -36.77 27.00
CA TRP A 395 5.56 -37.76 28.06
C TRP A 395 6.78 -38.67 27.79
N GLU A 396 7.13 -39.53 28.76
CA GLU A 396 8.38 -40.30 28.71
C GLU A 396 8.47 -41.40 27.63
N TYR A 397 7.33 -41.75 27.04
CA TYR A 397 7.24 -42.76 25.98
C TYR A 397 6.73 -42.18 24.67
N ASP A 398 6.65 -40.85 24.55
CA ASP A 398 6.24 -40.21 23.30
C ASP A 398 7.25 -40.50 22.19
N ILE A 399 6.71 -40.87 21.03
CA ILE A 399 7.47 -41.16 19.85
C ILE A 399 6.83 -40.43 18.69
N ASP A 400 7.53 -39.44 18.17
CA ASP A 400 6.97 -38.64 17.09
C ASP A 400 7.64 -39.11 15.80
N ILE A 401 6.83 -39.45 14.80
CA ILE A 401 7.34 -39.97 13.52
C ILE A 401 6.84 -39.09 12.39
N TYR A 402 7.78 -38.52 11.66
CA TYR A 402 7.50 -37.70 10.48
C TYR A 402 7.90 -38.44 9.21
N GLN A 403 7.20 -38.15 8.11
CA GLN A 403 7.49 -38.69 6.78
C GLN A 403 7.71 -37.56 5.78
N ILE A 404 8.77 -37.68 4.98
CA ILE A 404 9.06 -36.75 3.89
C ILE A 404 9.60 -37.50 2.66
N TYR A 405 9.21 -37.06 1.47
CA TYR A 405 9.80 -37.52 0.22
C TYR A 405 10.77 -36.47 -0.33
N LEU A 406 12.02 -36.86 -0.56
CA LEU A 406 13.05 -35.99 -1.13
C LEU A 406 13.44 -36.43 -2.54
N GLU A 407 13.57 -35.46 -3.46
CA GLU A 407 13.92 -35.71 -4.86
C GLU A 407 15.44 -35.84 -5.10
N ASP A 408 16.27 -35.31 -4.19
CA ASP A 408 17.73 -35.31 -4.25
C ASP A 408 18.40 -35.38 -2.86
N ASP A 409 19.71 -35.67 -2.87
CA ASP A 409 20.55 -35.86 -1.67
C ASP A 409 21.14 -34.54 -1.13
N SER A 410 20.73 -33.37 -1.63
CA SER A 410 21.30 -32.09 -1.19
C SER A 410 20.68 -31.55 0.10
N ASN A 411 19.54 -32.13 0.51
CA ASN A 411 18.80 -31.64 1.65
C ASN A 411 19.45 -32.01 2.99
N THR A 412 19.27 -31.14 3.97
CA THR A 412 19.68 -31.37 5.35
C THR A 412 18.54 -31.10 6.32
N LEU A 413 18.50 -31.89 7.39
CA LEU A 413 17.60 -31.70 8.52
C LEU A 413 18.27 -30.82 9.57
N GLN A 414 17.51 -29.86 10.05
CA GLN A 414 17.76 -29.09 11.27
C GLN A 414 16.69 -29.45 12.30
N ILE A 415 17.12 -29.56 13.56
CA ILE A 415 16.22 -29.75 14.68
C ILE A 415 16.68 -28.86 15.83
N SER A 416 15.72 -28.18 16.46
CA SER A 416 15.97 -27.32 17.63
C SER A 416 14.93 -27.55 18.70
N SER A 417 15.38 -27.46 19.95
CA SER A 417 14.53 -27.56 21.14
C SER A 417 14.45 -26.21 21.83
N ASP A 418 13.31 -25.93 22.44
CA ASP A 418 13.15 -24.75 23.31
C ASP A 418 13.96 -24.88 24.61
N ASP A 419 14.27 -26.11 25.03
CA ASP A 419 15.18 -26.43 26.13
C ASP A 419 16.47 -27.09 25.62
N PRO A 420 17.61 -26.36 25.62
CA PRO A 420 18.88 -26.89 25.15
C PRO A 420 19.54 -27.89 26.10
N SER A 421 19.02 -28.07 27.32
CA SER A 421 19.55 -29.01 28.31
C SER A 421 19.06 -30.44 28.11
N ILE A 422 18.08 -30.64 27.23
CA ILE A 422 17.47 -31.94 27.00
C ILE A 422 18.10 -32.62 25.77
N ASN A 423 18.20 -33.95 25.86
CA ASN A 423 18.75 -34.79 24.81
C ASN A 423 17.62 -35.53 24.09
N PHE A 424 17.63 -35.46 22.76
CA PHE A 424 16.76 -36.25 21.89
C PHE A 424 17.56 -37.37 21.25
N THR A 425 16.89 -38.48 20.99
CA THR A 425 17.36 -39.47 20.03
C THR A 425 16.57 -39.29 18.75
N LEU A 426 17.30 -39.05 17.67
CA LEU A 426 16.78 -38.99 16.31
C LEU A 426 17.19 -40.25 15.57
N GLN A 427 16.22 -40.93 14.96
CA GLN A 427 16.47 -42.07 14.08
C GLN A 427 15.95 -41.76 12.68
N ILE A 428 16.80 -41.97 11.67
CA ILE A 428 16.45 -41.73 10.27
C ILE A 428 16.32 -43.07 9.58
N TYR A 429 15.18 -43.28 8.95
CA TYR A 429 14.87 -44.46 8.16
C TYR A 429 14.70 -44.06 6.69
N LEU A 430 15.29 -44.82 5.78
CA LEU A 430 15.03 -44.74 4.34
C LEU A 430 14.28 -46.00 3.92
N GLU A 431 13.09 -45.86 3.35
CA GLU A 431 12.27 -47.01 2.92
C GLU A 431 12.10 -48.05 4.04
N ASN A 432 11.76 -47.58 5.25
CA ASN A 432 11.58 -48.37 6.48
C ASN A 432 12.85 -49.04 7.02
N LYS A 433 14.03 -48.76 6.48
CA LYS A 433 15.32 -49.25 6.98
C LYS A 433 16.04 -48.17 7.75
N LEU A 434 16.40 -48.43 9.00
CA LEU A 434 17.22 -47.52 9.80
C LEU A 434 18.58 -47.31 9.13
N ILE A 435 18.91 -46.06 8.82
CA ILE A 435 20.19 -45.68 8.18
C ILE A 435 21.09 -44.86 9.10
N SER A 436 20.55 -44.15 10.09
CA SER A 436 21.34 -43.33 11.01
C SER A 436 20.63 -43.12 12.35
N THR A 437 21.43 -42.88 13.38
CA THR A 437 20.96 -42.52 14.73
C THR A 437 21.82 -41.38 15.25
N TYR A 438 21.18 -40.33 15.75
CA TYR A 438 21.84 -39.17 16.34
C TYR A 438 21.33 -38.97 17.76
N ASN A 439 22.24 -38.64 18.66
CA ASN A 439 21.90 -38.14 19.99
C ASN A 439 22.16 -36.63 19.97
N ILE A 440 21.10 -35.85 20.14
CA ILE A 440 21.10 -34.41 19.91
C ILE A 440 20.91 -33.73 21.26
N ASN A 441 21.87 -32.87 21.63
CA ASN A 441 21.79 -32.07 22.85
C ASN A 441 21.39 -30.64 22.46
N GLY A 442 20.13 -30.28 22.69
CA GLY A 442 19.58 -28.98 22.30
C GLY A 442 19.41 -28.82 20.78
N ASN A 443 20.24 -28.00 20.14
CA ASN A 443 20.10 -27.64 18.73
C ASN A 443 21.12 -28.38 17.86
N PHE A 444 20.66 -28.89 16.72
CA PHE A 444 21.52 -29.55 15.73
C PHE A 444 21.13 -29.13 14.32
N SER A 445 22.14 -28.89 13.48
CA SER A 445 21.93 -28.50 12.09
C SER A 445 22.75 -29.38 11.15
N ASN A 446 22.33 -29.41 9.89
CA ASN A 446 23.05 -30.04 8.78
C ASN A 446 23.14 -31.57 8.85
N ILE A 447 22.08 -32.27 9.29
CA ILE A 447 22.02 -33.73 9.18
C ILE A 447 21.69 -34.08 7.72
N PRO A 448 22.60 -34.71 6.96
CA PRO A 448 22.33 -35.02 5.55
C PRO A 448 21.20 -36.03 5.42
N LEU A 449 20.24 -35.75 4.54
CA LEU A 449 19.13 -36.64 4.23
C LEU A 449 19.30 -37.23 2.82
N PRO A 450 19.17 -38.55 2.64
CA PRO A 450 19.22 -39.16 1.31
C PRO A 450 17.94 -38.87 0.51
N LYS A 451 18.01 -39.00 -0.80
CA LYS A 451 16.85 -39.06 -1.69
C LYS A 451 15.95 -40.25 -1.34
N GLY A 452 14.65 -40.05 -1.42
CA GLY A 452 13.63 -41.09 -1.29
C GLY A 452 12.62 -40.80 -0.19
N ASN A 453 11.88 -41.84 0.19
CA ASN A 453 10.89 -41.76 1.28
C ASN A 453 11.57 -41.98 2.63
N ILE A 454 11.66 -40.91 3.42
CA ILE A 454 12.36 -40.89 4.69
C ILE A 454 11.35 -40.83 5.83
N TYR A 455 11.63 -41.57 6.89
CA TYR A 455 10.98 -41.39 8.18
C TYR A 455 11.97 -40.85 9.20
N ILE A 456 11.54 -39.83 9.92
CA ILE A 456 12.29 -39.17 10.98
C ILE A 456 11.57 -39.50 12.28
N LYS A 457 12.20 -40.32 13.12
CA LYS A 457 11.67 -40.71 14.42
C LYS A 457 12.40 -39.94 15.52
N ILE A 458 11.64 -39.26 16.37
CA ILE A 458 12.13 -38.44 17.47
C ILE A 458 11.57 -39.01 18.78
N PHE A 459 12.42 -39.14 19.78
CA PHE A 459 12.01 -39.52 21.13
C PHE A 459 13.09 -39.11 22.13
N THR A 460 12.81 -39.20 23.42
CA THR A 460 13.80 -39.01 24.48
C THR A 460 13.82 -40.18 25.45
N SER A 461 15.00 -40.54 25.95
CA SER A 461 15.15 -41.49 27.05
C SER A 461 15.19 -40.82 28.42
N SER A 462 15.14 -39.48 28.46
CA SER A 462 15.42 -38.66 29.65
C SER A 462 14.34 -37.61 29.84
N PHE A 463 13.08 -38.04 29.81
CA PHE A 463 11.94 -37.16 29.99
C PHE A 463 11.86 -36.64 31.43
N LEU A 464 11.96 -35.33 31.59
CA LEU A 464 11.80 -34.65 32.89
C LEU A 464 10.58 -33.72 32.91
N LYS A 465 10.14 -33.28 31.73
CA LYS A 465 9.03 -32.36 31.47
C LYS A 465 8.71 -32.41 29.97
N GLU A 466 7.57 -31.86 29.61
CA GLU A 466 7.17 -31.58 28.22
C GLU A 466 8.26 -30.78 27.48
N ILE A 467 8.50 -31.15 26.22
CA ILE A 467 9.62 -30.63 25.42
C ILE A 467 9.12 -30.24 24.05
N ASN A 468 9.16 -28.95 23.73
CA ASN A 468 8.83 -28.49 22.39
C ASN A 468 10.08 -28.50 21.52
N TYR A 469 9.92 -28.92 20.28
CA TYR A 469 10.97 -28.88 19.28
C TYR A 469 10.42 -28.45 17.92
N THR A 470 11.33 -28.09 17.04
CA THR A 470 11.03 -27.78 15.64
C THR A 470 11.96 -28.57 14.75
N ILE A 471 11.43 -29.14 13.66
CA ILE A 471 12.21 -29.71 12.56
C ILE A 471 12.06 -28.85 11.31
N LEU A 472 13.15 -28.73 10.55
CA LEU A 472 13.17 -28.02 9.28
C LEU A 472 14.07 -28.80 8.32
N VAL A 473 13.57 -29.05 7.11
CA VAL A 473 14.37 -29.63 6.03
C VAL A 473 14.67 -28.53 5.00
N GLU A 474 15.96 -28.21 4.85
CA GLU A 474 16.47 -27.21 3.92
C GLU A 474 17.27 -27.88 2.79
N LYS A 475 17.40 -27.17 1.67
CA LYS A 475 18.20 -27.58 0.52
C LYS A 475 19.61 -26.97 0.54
#